data_AF-A0A945WNT7-F1
#
_entry.id   AF-A0A945WNT7-F1
#
_cell.length_a   1.000
_cell.length_b   1.000
_cell.length_c   1.000
_cell.angle_alpha   90.00
_cell.angle_beta   90.00
_cell.angle_gamma   90.00
#
_symmetry.space_group_name_H-M   'P 1'
#
loop_
_entity.id
_entity.type
_entity.pdbx_description
1 polymer ?
#
loop_
_entity_poly.entity_id
_entity_poly.type
_entity_poly.pdbx_seq_one_letter_code
_entity_poly.pdbx_strand_id
1 'polypeptide(L)'
;MIYVILHTTLLYLIQIMLPMIAKKRISEPAGERAEKAVHNLRESLPVFFVFAVLSVYLNIESNTMVALIWLIFRVAFVAFYVSGINTKPAQESGYEPQPLRSLMWLCSVVCLVVMGVNLI
;
A
#
# COMPACT_ATOMS: atom_id res chain seq x y z
N MET A 1 -11.86 11.22 -7.79
CA MET A 1 -11.27 9.91 -8.19
C MET A 1 -10.06 10.03 -9.13
N ILE A 2 -10.15 10.72 -10.29
CA ILE A 2 -9.06 10.76 -11.30
C ILE A 2 -7.68 11.13 -10.72
N TYR A 3 -7.61 12.17 -9.89
CA TYR A 3 -6.36 12.53 -9.22
C TYR A 3 -5.83 11.41 -8.32
N VAL A 4 -6.68 10.68 -7.60
CA VAL A 4 -6.26 9.58 -6.73
C VAL A 4 -5.66 8.43 -7.55
N ILE A 5 -6.25 8.13 -8.72
CA ILE A 5 -5.70 7.16 -9.68
C ILE A 5 -4.30 7.60 -10.13
N LEU A 6 -4.13 8.87 -10.53
CA LEU A 6 -2.85 9.42 -10.96
C LEU A 6 -1.78 9.30 -9.86
N HIS A 7 -2.09 9.74 -8.64
CA HIS A 7 -1.16 9.67 -7.52
C HIS A 7 -0.84 8.23 -7.12
N THR A 8 -1.79 7.30 -7.26
CA THR A 8 -1.56 5.87 -7.03
C THR A 8 -0.58 5.29 -8.06
N THR A 9 -0.74 5.65 -9.33
CA THR A 9 0.20 5.26 -10.39
C THR A 9 1.58 5.84 -10.13
N LEU A 10 1.68 7.12 -9.74
CA LEU A 10 2.94 7.75 -9.39
C LEU A 10 3.61 7.05 -8.19
N LEU A 11 2.85 6.75 -7.13
CA LEU A 11 3.35 5.99 -5.99
C LEU A 11 3.91 4.64 -6.42
N TYR A 12 3.21 3.92 -7.29
CA TYR A 12 3.69 2.63 -7.79
C TYR A 12 5.00 2.77 -8.58
N LEU A 13 5.11 3.75 -9.48
CA LEU A 13 6.34 4.01 -10.24
C LEU A 13 7.53 4.35 -9.32
N ILE A 14 7.30 5.18 -8.29
CA ILE A 14 8.30 5.48 -7.27
C ILE A 14 8.71 4.20 -6.52
N GLN A 15 7.73 3.39 -6.12
CA GLN A 15 8.01 2.16 -5.38
C GLN A 15 8.81 1.15 -6.20
N ILE A 16 8.65 1.04 -7.52
CA ILE A 16 9.47 0.14 -8.35
C ILE A 16 10.97 0.44 -8.22
N MET A 17 11.35 1.71 -8.07
CA MET A 17 12.75 2.12 -7.93
C MET A 17 13.25 2.01 -6.48
N LEU A 18 12.33 1.94 -5.51
CA LEU A 18 12.64 2.03 -4.08
C LEU A 18 13.55 0.89 -3.56
N PRO A 19 13.41 -0.39 -3.96
CA PRO A 19 14.29 -1.46 -3.48
C PRO A 19 15.76 -1.20 -3.78
N MET A 20 16.08 -0.80 -5.02
CA MET A 20 17.46 -0.49 -5.41
C MET A 20 18.01 0.70 -4.61
N ILE A 21 17.20 1.75 -4.42
CA ILE A 21 17.60 2.94 -3.67
C ILE A 21 17.82 2.59 -2.19
N ALA A 22 16.91 1.84 -1.57
CA ALA A 22 16.97 1.46 -0.16
C ALA A 22 18.15 0.52 0.11
N LYS A 23 18.39 -0.47 -0.75
CA LYS A 23 19.55 -1.37 -0.68
C LYS A 23 20.88 -0.60 -0.71
N LYS A 24 21.00 0.36 -1.63
CA LYS A 24 22.23 1.13 -1.83
C LYS A 24 22.46 2.21 -0.77
N ARG A 25 21.40 2.88 -0.29
CA ARG A 25 21.51 4.08 0.54
C ARG A 25 21.16 3.88 2.01
N ILE A 26 20.45 2.80 2.36
CA ILE A 26 20.01 2.52 3.73
C ILE A 26 20.68 1.24 4.23
N SER A 27 20.27 0.08 3.73
CA SER A 27 20.82 -1.23 4.09
C SER A 27 20.22 -2.35 3.24
N GLU A 28 20.88 -3.51 3.18
CA GLU A 28 20.37 -4.72 2.50
C GLU A 28 18.94 -5.10 2.99
N PRO A 29 18.67 -5.18 4.32
CA PRO A 29 17.32 -5.52 4.80
C PRO A 29 16.27 -4.47 4.45
N ALA A 30 16.64 -3.18 4.38
CA ALA A 30 15.71 -2.15 3.95
C ALA A 30 15.33 -2.30 2.46
N GLY A 31 16.30 -2.72 1.63
CA GLY A 31 16.05 -3.10 0.24
C GLY A 31 15.06 -4.25 0.11
N GLU A 32 15.27 -5.34 0.86
CA GLU A 32 14.36 -6.49 0.86
C GLU A 32 12.95 -6.13 1.33
N ARG A 33 12.82 -5.30 2.38
CA ARG A 33 11.52 -4.81 2.86
C ARG A 33 10.83 -3.93 1.82
N ALA A 34 11.59 -3.09 1.11
CA ALA A 34 11.06 -2.30 0.00
C ALA A 34 10.55 -3.17 -1.15
N GLU A 35 11.26 -4.26 -1.50
CA GLU A 35 10.81 -5.21 -2.52
C GLU A 35 9.49 -5.87 -2.13
N LYS A 36 9.38 -6.34 -0.88
CA LYS A 36 8.14 -6.89 -0.32
C LYS A 36 7.02 -5.86 -0.32
N ALA A 37 7.32 -4.58 -0.04
CA ALA A 37 6.33 -3.51 -0.08
C ALA A 37 5.77 -3.27 -1.49
N VAL A 38 6.64 -3.27 -2.51
CA VAL A 38 6.23 -3.16 -3.93
C VAL A 38 5.34 -4.33 -4.32
N HIS A 39 5.73 -5.55 -3.95
CA HIS A 39 4.94 -6.75 -4.24
C HIS A 39 3.54 -6.65 -3.63
N ASN A 40 3.45 -6.24 -2.37
CA ASN A 40 2.18 -6.03 -1.70
C ASN A 40 1.32 -4.92 -2.35
N LEU A 41 1.95 -3.86 -2.86
CA LEU A 41 1.23 -2.84 -3.63
C LEU A 41 0.63 -3.46 -4.90
N ARG A 42 1.44 -4.19 -5.68
CA ARG A 42 1.03 -4.88 -6.92
C ARG A 42 -0.17 -5.81 -6.72
N GLU A 43 -0.21 -6.55 -5.62
CA GLU A 43 -1.32 -7.46 -5.32
C GLU A 43 -2.67 -6.76 -5.21
N SER A 44 -2.72 -5.53 -4.67
CA SER A 44 -3.99 -4.81 -4.49
C SER A 44 -4.28 -3.76 -5.56
N LEU A 45 -3.33 -3.43 -6.44
CA LEU A 45 -3.54 -2.48 -7.54
C LEU A 45 -4.66 -2.89 -8.50
N PRO A 46 -4.78 -4.17 -8.95
CA PRO A 46 -5.88 -4.58 -9.83
C PRO A 46 -7.25 -4.29 -9.21
N VAL A 47 -7.45 -4.65 -7.94
CA VAL A 47 -8.69 -4.41 -7.21
C VAL A 47 -8.96 -2.92 -7.09
N PHE A 48 -7.97 -2.14 -6.67
CA PHE A 48 -8.10 -0.68 -6.56
C PHE A 48 -8.48 -0.03 -7.89
N PHE A 49 -7.78 -0.34 -8.98
CA PHE A 49 -8.04 0.27 -10.29
C PHE A 49 -9.41 -0.10 -10.83
N VAL A 50 -9.84 -1.36 -10.68
CA VAL A 50 -11.20 -1.78 -11.07
C VAL A 50 -12.24 -0.96 -10.32
N PHE A 51 -12.15 -0.87 -8.99
CA PHE A 51 -13.13 -0.10 -8.21
C PHE A 51 -13.06 1.40 -8.50
N ALA A 52 -11.87 1.97 -8.69
CA ALA A 52 -11.69 3.38 -9.00
C ALA A 52 -12.29 3.73 -10.38
N VAL A 53 -12.04 2.92 -11.40
CA VAL A 53 -12.59 3.12 -12.75
C VAL A 53 -14.11 2.96 -12.75
N LEU A 54 -14.64 1.94 -12.09
CA LEU A 54 -16.09 1.77 -11.94
C LEU A 54 -16.73 2.93 -11.18
N SER A 55 -16.07 3.46 -10.15
CA SER A 55 -16.56 4.64 -9.42
C SER A 55 -16.62 5.89 -10.31
N VAL A 56 -15.67 6.06 -11.24
CA VAL A 56 -15.75 7.15 -12.24
C VAL A 56 -16.92 6.91 -13.20
N TYR A 57 -17.03 5.70 -13.74
CA TYR A 57 -18.06 5.36 -14.71
C TYR A 57 -19.48 5.49 -14.14
N LEU A 58 -19.69 5.05 -12.90
CA LEU A 58 -20.97 5.07 -12.20
C LEU A 58 -21.22 6.37 -11.39
N ASN A 59 -20.31 7.33 -11.44
CA ASN A 59 -20.36 8.58 -10.66
C ASN A 59 -20.50 8.37 -9.13
N ILE A 60 -19.82 7.38 -8.57
CA ILE A 60 -19.81 7.10 -7.12
C ILE A 60 -18.83 8.04 -6.41
N GLU A 61 -19.30 9.24 -6.06
CA GLU A 61 -18.46 10.27 -5.47
C GLU A 61 -17.90 9.89 -4.08
N SER A 62 -18.67 9.15 -3.28
CA SER A 62 -18.30 8.69 -1.94
C SER A 62 -16.99 7.89 -1.92
N ASN A 63 -16.71 7.15 -3.00
CA ASN A 63 -15.47 6.38 -3.15
C ASN A 63 -14.23 7.25 -3.32
N THR A 64 -14.34 8.54 -3.68
CA THR A 64 -13.16 9.41 -3.80
C THR A 64 -12.46 9.60 -2.45
N MET A 65 -13.21 9.79 -1.36
CA MET A 65 -12.62 9.94 -0.03
C MET A 65 -12.02 8.61 0.46
N VAL A 66 -12.73 7.50 0.25
CA VAL A 66 -12.24 6.16 0.65
C VAL A 66 -10.95 5.80 -0.09
N ALA A 67 -10.87 6.09 -1.40
CA ALA A 67 -9.67 5.87 -2.20
C ALA A 67 -8.49 6.76 -1.75
N LEU A 68 -8.75 8.01 -1.33
CA LEU A 68 -7.71 8.88 -0.79
C LEU A 68 -7.16 8.34 0.53
N ILE A 69 -8.04 7.88 1.43
CA ILE A 69 -7.64 7.26 2.70
C ILE A 69 -6.84 5.98 2.43
N TRP A 70 -7.27 5.15 1.47
CA TRP A 70 -6.52 3.99 1.01
C TRP A 70 -5.09 4.37 0.59
N LEU A 71 -4.95 5.42 -0.23
CA LEU A 71 -3.67 5.88 -0.73
C LEU A 71 -2.75 6.36 0.42
N ILE A 72 -3.30 7.07 1.40
CA ILE A 72 -2.56 7.48 2.61
C ILE A 72 -2.04 6.25 3.36
N PHE A 73 -2.89 5.22 3.56
CA PHE A 73 -2.44 3.98 4.19
C PHE A 73 -1.36 3.26 3.38
N ARG A 74 -1.38 3.32 2.04
CA ARG A 74 -0.32 2.75 1.20
C ARG A 74 1.01 3.48 1.35
N VAL A 75 0.99 4.80 1.44
CA VAL A 75 2.19 5.62 1.72
C VAL A 75 2.73 5.30 3.11
N ALA A 76 1.86 5.25 4.12
CA ALA A 76 2.24 4.91 5.49
C ALA A 76 2.80 3.48 5.59
N PHE A 77 2.17 2.52 4.90
CA PHE A 77 2.62 1.13 4.87
C PHE A 77 4.06 1.01 4.37
N VAL A 78 4.39 1.61 3.21
CA VAL A 78 5.77 1.53 2.68
C VAL A 78 6.76 2.26 3.59
N ALA A 79 6.39 3.41 4.16
CA ALA A 79 7.25 4.16 5.07
C ALA A 79 7.60 3.34 6.33
N PHE A 80 6.61 2.73 6.98
CA PHE A 80 6.85 1.88 8.15
C PHE A 80 7.58 0.59 7.78
N TYR A 81 7.23 -0.04 6.66
CA TYR A 81 7.86 -1.30 6.30
C TYR A 81 9.35 -1.13 6.01
N VAL A 82 9.70 -0.16 5.15
CA VAL A 82 11.10 0.06 4.75
C VAL A 82 11.94 0.54 5.93
N SER A 83 11.41 1.44 6.77
CA SER A 83 12.13 1.92 7.96
C SER A 83 12.40 0.83 9.00
N GLY A 84 11.63 -0.26 9.01
CA GLY A 84 11.77 -1.32 10.01
C GLY A 84 11.33 -0.89 11.42
N ILE A 85 10.66 0.26 11.57
CA ILE A 85 10.17 0.74 12.86
C ILE A 85 9.17 -0.27 13.45
N ASN A 86 9.28 -0.50 14.76
CA ASN A 86 8.45 -1.47 15.49
C ASN A 86 8.58 -2.92 14.99
N THR A 87 9.73 -3.28 14.41
CA THR A 87 10.06 -4.70 14.15
C THR A 87 10.42 -5.35 15.48
N LYS A 88 9.73 -6.44 15.80
CA LYS A 88 9.96 -7.23 17.01
C LYS A 88 10.97 -8.34 16.74
N PRO A 89 11.67 -8.85 17.78
CA PRO A 89 12.58 -9.98 17.63
C PRO A 89 11.90 -11.18 16.97
N ALA A 90 12.69 -11.95 16.22
CA ALA A 90 12.22 -13.17 15.60
C ALA A 90 11.63 -14.12 16.64
N GLN A 91 10.46 -14.67 16.35
CA GLN A 91 9.88 -15.77 17.12
C GLN A 91 10.64 -17.08 16.83
N GLU A 92 10.32 -18.15 17.54
CA GLU A 92 10.91 -19.50 17.33
C GLU A 92 10.79 -19.99 15.88
N SER A 93 9.81 -19.49 15.13
CA SER A 93 9.60 -19.74 13.70
C SER A 93 10.53 -18.96 12.76
N GLY A 94 11.40 -18.09 13.27
CA GLY A 94 12.23 -17.18 12.49
C GLY A 94 11.48 -15.96 11.92
N TYR A 95 10.18 -15.83 12.20
CA TYR A 95 9.38 -14.70 11.74
C TYR A 95 9.57 -13.47 12.64
N GLU A 96 9.89 -12.32 12.03
CA GLU A 96 9.99 -11.02 12.69
C GLU A 96 8.70 -10.20 12.50
N PRO A 97 7.83 -10.08 13.52
CA PRO A 97 6.59 -9.35 13.38
C PRO A 97 6.82 -7.84 13.35
N GLN A 98 6.10 -7.16 12.46
CA GLN A 98 6.06 -5.69 12.40
C GLN A 98 4.62 -5.18 12.49
N PRO A 99 4.07 -4.93 13.71
CA PRO A 99 2.64 -4.67 13.90
C PRO A 99 2.13 -3.41 13.20
N LEU A 100 2.89 -2.32 13.16
CA LEU A 100 2.46 -1.07 12.50
C LEU A 100 2.22 -1.26 11.01
N ARG A 101 3.15 -1.97 10.33
CA ARG A 101 3.00 -2.35 8.93
C ARG A 101 1.70 -3.13 8.71
N SER A 102 1.47 -4.15 9.53
CA SER A 102 0.27 -5.00 9.41
C SER A 102 -1.02 -4.22 9.66
N LEU A 103 -1.02 -3.25 10.59
CA LEU A 103 -2.16 -2.38 10.84
C LEU A 103 -2.48 -1.50 9.62
N MET A 104 -1.46 -0.84 9.04
CA MET A 104 -1.67 -0.01 7.83
C MET A 104 -2.19 -0.85 6.65
N TRP A 105 -1.68 -2.07 6.50
CA TRP A 105 -2.19 -2.99 5.48
C TRP A 105 -3.66 -3.34 5.71
N LEU A 106 -4.01 -3.75 6.94
CA LEU A 106 -5.39 -4.12 7.28
C LEU A 106 -6.36 -2.96 7.03
N CYS A 107 -6.03 -1.76 7.49
CA CYS A 107 -6.83 -0.56 7.24
C CYS A 107 -7.00 -0.28 5.75
N SER A 108 -5.94 -0.47 4.95
CA SER A 108 -6.02 -0.32 3.49
C SER A 108 -6.93 -1.37 2.84
N VAL A 109 -6.92 -2.63 3.32
CA VAL A 109 -7.83 -3.66 2.81
C VAL A 109 -9.28 -3.33 3.13
N VAL A 110 -9.57 -2.82 4.33
CA VAL A 110 -10.92 -2.35 4.70
C VAL A 110 -11.41 -1.25 3.75
N CYS A 111 -10.55 -0.31 3.35
CA CYS A 111 -10.93 0.70 2.36
C CYS A 111 -11.34 0.08 1.01
N LEU A 112 -10.65 -0.96 0.54
CA LEU A 112 -11.02 -1.65 -0.71
C LEU A 112 -12.37 -2.35 -0.58
N VAL A 113 -12.65 -2.97 0.56
CA VAL A 113 -13.96 -3.59 0.83
C VAL A 113 -15.06 -2.54 0.80
N VAL A 114 -14.87 -1.40 1.49
CA VAL A 114 -15.84 -0.29 1.49
C VAL A 114 -16.06 0.26 0.09
N MET A 115 -14.99 0.43 -0.71
CA MET A 115 -15.13 0.85 -2.11
C MET A 115 -15.98 -0.12 -2.91
N GLY A 116 -15.77 -1.42 -2.74
CA GLY A 116 -16.56 -2.46 -3.41
C GLY A 116 -18.03 -2.45 -2.98
N VAL A 117 -18.31 -2.28 -1.68
CA VAL A 117 -19.69 -2.17 -1.16
C VAL A 117 -20.41 -0.96 -1.75
N ASN A 118 -19.75 0.18 -1.87
CA ASN A 118 -20.34 1.40 -2.44
C ASN A 118 -20.65 1.30 -3.95
N LEU A 119 -20.25 0.23 -4.64
CA LEU A 119 -20.58 -0.01 -6.05
C LEU A 119 -21.93 -0.74 -6.23
N ILE A 120 -22.54 -1.20 -5.14
CA ILE A 120 -23.82 -1.94 -5.10
C ILE A 120 -24.89 -1.00 -4.53
#